data_AF-A0A938VSX5-F1
#
_entry.id   AF-A0A938VSX5-F1
#
_cell.length_a   1.000
_cell.length_b   1.000
_cell.length_c   1.000
_cell.angle_alpha   90.00
_cell.angle_beta   90.00
_cell.angle_gamma   90.00
#
_symmetry.space_group_name_H-M   'P 1'
#
loop_
_entity.id
_entity.type
_entity.pdbx_description
1 polymer ?
#
loop_
_entity_poly.entity_id
_entity_poly.type
_entity_poly.pdbx_seq_one_letter_code
_entity_poly.pdbx_strand_id
1 'polypeptide(L)'
;MAIDPVCGMTVDEKTEKEKFTYKGTTYYFCGRGCRLEFQDDPEKHLSPAWKPGGMEAAGGGGHHQCACGDGIGRPPVSRAKVP
;
A
#
# COMPACT_ATOMS: atom_id res chain seq x y z
N MET A 1 -9.39 6.33 19.48
CA MET A 1 -8.69 5.67 18.35
C MET A 1 -9.21 6.28 17.07
N ALA A 2 -8.33 6.87 16.29
CA ALA A 2 -8.65 7.52 15.02
C ALA A 2 -8.05 6.71 13.86
N ILE A 3 -8.56 6.89 12.65
CA ILE A 3 -8.05 6.25 11.44
C ILE A 3 -7.38 7.32 10.59
N ASP A 4 -6.15 7.06 10.19
CA ASP A 4 -5.41 7.90 9.25
C ASP A 4 -6.04 7.78 7.85
N PRO A 5 -6.55 8.86 7.23
CA PRO A 5 -7.21 8.81 5.92
C PRO A 5 -6.24 8.62 4.75
N VAL A 6 -4.93 8.81 4.97
CA VAL A 6 -3.89 8.64 3.95
C VAL A 6 -3.52 7.18 3.84
N CYS A 7 -3.12 6.56 4.94
CA CYS A 7 -2.61 5.18 4.98
C CYS A 7 -3.60 4.14 5.50
N GLY A 8 -4.73 4.55 6.08
CA GLY A 8 -5.75 3.64 6.63
C GLY A 8 -5.34 2.99 7.95
N MET A 9 -4.26 3.47 8.59
CA MET A 9 -3.74 2.91 9.83
C MET A 9 -4.53 3.45 11.03
N THR A 10 -4.79 2.59 12.01
CA THR A 10 -5.34 3.00 13.31
C THR A 10 -4.27 3.73 14.11
N VAL A 11 -4.57 4.95 14.54
CA VAL A 11 -3.70 5.79 15.36
C VAL A 11 -4.39 6.15 16.67
N ASP A 12 -3.59 6.36 17.71
CA ASP A 12 -4.11 6.71 19.02
C ASP A 12 -4.05 8.23 19.23
N GLU A 13 -5.22 8.87 19.29
CA GLU A 13 -5.38 10.32 19.47
C GLU A 13 -4.72 10.87 20.75
N LYS A 14 -4.47 10.01 21.74
CA LYS A 14 -3.85 10.42 23.02
C LYS A 14 -2.33 10.41 22.94
N THR A 15 -1.75 9.56 22.10
CA THR A 15 -0.30 9.47 21.92
C THR A 15 0.18 10.29 20.73
N GLU A 16 -0.68 10.47 19.72
CA GLU A 16 -0.29 11.14 18.50
C GLU A 16 -0.22 12.66 18.65
N LYS A 17 0.93 13.19 18.22
CA LYS A 17 1.19 14.62 18.17
C LYS A 17 0.83 15.19 16.81
N GLU A 18 0.81 14.35 15.77
CA GLU A 18 0.51 14.78 14.41
C GLU A 18 -0.99 14.77 14.16
N LYS A 19 -1.60 15.94 14.31
CA LYS A 19 -3.01 16.21 14.03
C LYS A 19 -3.18 17.41 13.12
N PHE A 20 -4.24 17.40 12.32
CA PHE A 20 -4.57 18.49 11.41
C PHE A 20 -6.07 18.76 11.43
N THR A 21 -6.44 20.03 11.58
CA THR A 21 -7.85 20.44 11.55
C THR A 21 -8.21 20.89 10.13
N TYR A 22 -9.12 20.16 9.49
CA TYR A 22 -9.61 20.46 8.14
C TYR A 22 -11.14 20.54 8.14
N LYS A 23 -11.70 21.63 7.61
CA LYS A 23 -13.15 21.91 7.58
C LYS A 23 -13.85 21.78 8.96
N GLY A 24 -13.13 22.05 10.04
CA GLY A 24 -13.63 21.93 11.43
C GLY A 24 -13.51 20.53 12.04
N THR A 25 -13.00 19.55 11.29
CA THR A 25 -12.75 18.18 11.77
C THR A 25 -11.27 17.99 12.07
N THR A 26 -10.94 17.44 13.23
CA THR A 26 -9.54 17.10 13.58
C THR A 26 -9.22 15.69 13.12
N TYR A 27 -8.25 15.57 12.22
CA TYR A 27 -7.70 14.31 11.73
C TYR A 27 -6.37 14.01 12.42
N TYR A 28 -6.08 12.73 12.64
CA TYR A 28 -4.87 12.24 13.29
C TYR A 28 -4.11 11.37 12.30
N PHE A 29 -2.79 11.51 12.30
CA PHE A 29 -1.92 10.84 11.33
C PHE A 29 -0.91 9.96 12.04
N CYS A 30 -0.48 8.88 11.38
CA CYS A 30 0.51 7.97 11.97
C CYS A 30 1.92 8.58 12.01
N GLY A 31 2.11 9.74 11.38
CA GLY A 31 3.35 10.49 11.42
C GLY A 31 3.38 11.68 10.47
N ARG A 32 4.51 12.38 10.46
CA ARG A 32 4.73 13.62 9.69
C ARG A 32 4.48 13.48 8.19
N GLY A 33 4.85 12.33 7.60
CA GLY A 33 4.64 12.09 6.17
C GLY A 33 3.16 12.11 5.78
N CYS A 34 2.32 11.38 6.53
CA CYS A 34 0.89 11.32 6.26
C CYS A 34 0.20 12.66 6.50
N ARG A 35 0.62 13.43 7.53
CA ARG A 35 0.09 14.79 7.74
C ARG A 35 0.41 15.72 6.57
N LEU A 36 1.63 15.66 6.03
CA LEU A 36 2.05 16.52 4.92
C LEU A 36 1.31 16.16 3.62
N GLU A 37 1.20 14.88 3.29
CA GLU A 37 0.40 14.40 2.15
C GLU A 37 -1.06 14.86 2.27
N PHE A 38 -1.66 14.69 3.44
CA PHE A 38 -3.02 15.15 3.69
C PHE A 38 -3.17 16.66 3.61
N GLN A 39 -2.14 17.43 3.97
CA GLN A 39 -2.16 18.88 3.86
C GLN A 39 -2.08 19.35 2.41
N ASP A 40 -1.40 18.61 1.54
CA ASP A 40 -1.28 18.90 0.10
C ASP A 40 -2.61 18.66 -0.62
N ASP A 41 -3.24 17.49 -0.39
CA ASP A 41 -4.47 17.07 -1.08
C ASP A 41 -5.52 16.43 -0.13
N PRO A 42 -6.10 17.18 0.83
CA PRO A 42 -7.05 16.62 1.81
C PRO A 42 -8.32 16.08 1.15
N GLU A 43 -8.81 16.73 0.10
CA GLU A 43 -10.06 16.33 -0.58
C GLU A 43 -9.91 14.99 -1.31
N LYS A 44 -8.71 14.70 -1.81
CA LYS A 44 -8.37 13.41 -2.43
C LYS A 44 -8.45 12.29 -1.40
N HIS A 45 -7.83 12.47 -0.24
CA HIS A 45 -7.79 11.45 0.81
C HIS A 45 -9.14 11.26 1.53
N LEU A 46 -10.01 12.28 1.51
CA LEU A 46 -11.38 12.19 2.03
C LEU A 46 -12.40 11.64 1.02
N SER A 47 -11.99 11.45 -0.24
CA SER A 47 -12.89 10.95 -1.27
C SER A 47 -13.14 9.45 -1.10
N PRO A 48 -14.38 8.96 -1.31
CA PRO A 48 -14.70 7.53 -1.25
C PRO A 48 -14.00 6.71 -2.36
N ALA A 49 -13.46 7.38 -3.37
CA ALA A 49 -12.64 6.78 -4.42
C ALA A 49 -11.18 6.53 -3.98
N TRP A 50 -10.72 7.15 -2.89
CA TRP A 50 -9.38 6.94 -2.35
C TRP A 50 -9.34 5.67 -1.51
N LYS A 51 -8.50 4.72 -1.93
CA LYS A 51 -8.20 3.51 -1.16
C LYS A 51 -6.85 3.70 -0.48
N PRO A 52 -6.80 3.85 0.86
CA PRO A 52 -5.53 3.89 1.56
C PRO A 52 -4.75 2.59 1.29
N GLY A 53 -3.52 2.71 0.80
CA GLY A 53 -2.68 1.61 0.32
C GLY A 53 -2.11 0.68 1.39
N GLY A 54 -2.79 0.51 2.53
CA GLY A 54 -2.36 -0.33 3.64
C GLY A 54 -3.15 -1.64 3.65
N MET A 55 -2.48 -2.72 3.28
CA MET A 55 -2.99 -4.09 3.11
C MET A 55 -4.10 -4.24 2.07
N GLU A 56 -3.66 -4.49 0.84
CA GLU A 56 -4.44 -5.24 -0.12
C GLU A 56 -5.01 -6.49 0.58
N ALA A 57 -6.33 -6.51 0.65
CA ALA A 57 -7.10 -7.69 0.96
C ALA A 57 -6.57 -8.84 0.08
N ALA A 58 -5.98 -9.84 0.75
CA ALA A 58 -5.87 -11.18 0.21
C ALA A 58 -7.23 -11.56 -0.41
N GLY A 59 -7.24 -11.66 -1.74
CA GLY A 59 -8.48 -11.70 -2.50
C GLY A 59 -8.31 -12.33 -3.87
N GLY A 60 -7.70 -13.52 -3.92
CA GLY A 60 -8.03 -14.54 -4.93
C GLY A 60 -6.96 -14.81 -5.99
N GLY A 61 -6.31 -15.97 -5.88
CA GLY A 61 -5.49 -16.53 -6.96
C GLY A 61 -4.50 -17.60 -6.54
N GLY A 62 -4.93 -18.58 -5.73
CA GLY A 62 -4.10 -19.74 -5.42
C GLY A 62 -3.84 -20.57 -6.68
N HIS A 63 -2.57 -20.70 -7.07
CA HIS A 63 -2.15 -21.84 -7.88
C HIS A 63 -1.82 -22.98 -6.91
N HIS A 64 -2.76 -23.92 -6.86
CA HIS A 64 -2.60 -25.20 -6.22
C HIS A 64 -1.59 -26.06 -6.98
N GLN A 65 -0.93 -26.92 -6.19
CA GLN A 65 -0.25 -28.16 -6.54
C GLN A 65 1.06 -28.12 -7.33
N CYS A 66 2.09 -28.57 -6.60
CA CYS A 66 3.29 -29.24 -7.06
C CYS A 66 3.03 -30.19 -8.24
N ALA A 67 3.84 -30.05 -9.29
CA ALA A 67 4.15 -31.14 -10.21
C ALA A 67 5.62 -31.51 -10.02
N CYS A 68 5.88 -32.47 -9.13
CA CYS A 68 7.02 -33.36 -9.29
C CYS A 68 6.74 -34.20 -10.55
N GLY A 69 7.53 -34.02 -11.61
CA GLY A 69 7.39 -34.76 -12.86
C GLY A 69 8.49 -34.43 -13.85
N ASP A 70 9.50 -35.30 -13.86
CA ASP A 70 10.64 -35.45 -14.75
C ASP A 70 10.50 -34.94 -16.19
N GLY A 71 11.56 -34.27 -16.70
CA GLY A 71 11.59 -33.86 -18.10
C GLY A 71 12.87 -33.11 -18.49
N ILE A 72 13.99 -33.80 -18.45
CA ILE A 72 15.25 -33.45 -19.13
C ILE A 72 15.05 -32.71 -20.48
N GLY A 73 15.65 -31.53 -20.63
CA GLY A 73 15.61 -30.78 -21.88
C GLY A 73 16.69 -29.70 -22.00
N ARG A 74 17.97 -30.10 -22.06
CA ARG A 74 19.10 -29.26 -22.52
C ARG A 74 19.33 -29.51 -24.03
N PRO A 75 20.07 -28.65 -24.74
CA PRO A 75 19.65 -27.42 -25.46
C PRO A 75 19.72 -27.62 -27.00
N PRO A 76 19.56 -26.54 -27.81
CA PRO A 76 20.65 -26.30 -28.76
C PRO A 76 21.27 -24.90 -28.63
N VAL A 77 22.61 -24.92 -28.64
CA VAL A 77 23.49 -23.76 -28.74
C VAL A 77 23.22 -22.98 -30.02
N SER A 78 23.10 -21.65 -29.95
CA SER A 78 23.18 -20.76 -31.12
C SER A 78 23.74 -19.40 -30.74
N ARG A 79 25.08 -19.39 -30.70
CA ARG A 79 26.02 -18.34 -31.10
C ARG A 79 25.42 -16.99 -31.57
N ALA A 80 25.59 -15.93 -30.77
CA ALA A 80 25.51 -14.55 -31.27
C ALA A 80 26.51 -13.61 -30.56
N LYS A 81 27.58 -13.32 -31.30
CA LYS A 81 28.49 -12.15 -31.36
C LYS A 81 28.65 -11.21 -30.15
N VAL A 82 29.91 -11.14 -29.70
CA VAL A 82 30.58 -10.12 -28.88
C VAL A 82 30.61 -8.74 -29.58
N PRO A 83 30.44 -7.61 -28.87
CA PRO A 83 31.06 -6.33 -29.21
C PRO A 83 32.47 -6.19 -28.60
#